data_AF-A0AAV2N5S0-F1
#
_entry.id   AF-A0AAV2N5S0-F1
#
_cell.length_a   1.000
_cell.length_b   1.000
_cell.length_c   1.000
_cell.angle_alpha   90.00
_cell.angle_beta   90.00
_cell.angle_gamma   90.00
#
_symmetry.space_group_name_H-M   'P 1'
#
loop_
_entity.id
_entity.type
_entity.pdbx_description
1 polymer ?
#
loop_
_entity_poly.entity_id
_entity_poly.type
_entity_poly.pdbx_seq_one_letter_code
_entity_poly.pdbx_strand_id
1 'polypeptide(L)' 'MANEINRRLSVPIYVLAVSKGYISKYKNAFASAVKIINSETKLEIIDIEGNHDLHNNNPERVAPFIRKILTNSNSSKL' A
#
# COMPACT_ATOMS: atom_id res chain seq x y z
N MET A 1 17.80 11.36 -4.59
CA MET A 1 17.54 10.74 -3.28
C MET A 1 16.42 9.69 -3.36
N ALA A 2 15.21 10.02 -3.83
CA ALA A 2 14.10 9.06 -3.94
C ALA A 2 14.41 7.81 -4.81
N ASN A 3 15.06 8.00 -5.98
CA ASN A 3 15.42 6.88 -6.88
C ASN A 3 16.40 5.87 -6.27
N GLU A 4 17.23 6.27 -5.29
CA GLU A 4 18.17 5.32 -4.70
C GLU A 4 17.52 4.42 -3.66
N ILE A 5 16.50 4.93 -2.95
CA ILE A 5 15.69 4.14 -2.01
C ILE A 5 14.82 3.15 -2.79
N ASN A 6 14.15 3.61 -3.84
CA ASN A 6 13.27 2.77 -4.66
C ASN A 6 14.04 1.59 -5.29
N ARG A 7 15.24 1.84 -5.82
CA ARG A 7 16.12 0.79 -6.37
C ARG A 7 16.59 -0.26 -5.36
N ARG A 8 16.57 0.05 -4.06
CA ARG A 8 16.98 -0.88 -2.99
C ARG A 8 15.82 -1.72 -2.46
N LEU A 9 14.58 -1.42 -2.84
CA LEU A 9 13.39 -2.13 -2.40
C LEU A 9 13.06 -3.25 -3.40
N SER A 10 13.61 -4.44 -3.17
CA SER A 10 13.36 -5.65 -3.97
C SER A 10 12.13 -6.46 -3.53
N VAL A 11 11.44 -6.00 -2.48
CA VAL A 11 10.29 -6.67 -1.89
C VAL A 11 8.97 -6.15 -2.45
N PRO A 12 7.90 -6.97 -2.49
CA PRO A 12 6.55 -6.48 -2.75
C PRO A 12 6.12 -5.44 -1.71
N ILE A 13 5.57 -4.32 -2.18
CA ILE A 13 5.06 -3.23 -1.34
C ILE A 13 3.54 -3.17 -1.54
N TYR A 14 2.80 -3.14 -0.45
CA TYR A 14 1.34 -3.02 -0.46
C TYR A 14 0.94 -1.73 0.26
N VAL A 15 0.09 -0.92 -0.37
CA VAL A 15 -0.43 0.32 0.24
C VAL A 15 -1.94 0.24 0.36
N LEU A 16 -2.44 0.33 1.58
CA LEU A 16 -3.87 0.34 1.89
C LEU A 16 -4.37 1.79 1.86
N ALA A 17 -5.04 2.18 0.77
CA ALA A 17 -5.54 3.53 0.57
C ALA A 17 -7.00 3.65 1.01
N VAL A 18 -7.30 4.63 1.86
CA VAL A 18 -8.65 4.79 2.43
C VAL A 18 -9.50 5.77 1.62
N SER A 19 -10.79 5.48 1.49
CA SER A 19 -11.71 6.27 0.65
C SER A 19 -12.04 7.66 1.22
N LYS A 20 -11.95 7.86 2.54
CA LYS A 20 -12.25 9.11 3.24
C LYS A 20 -11.00 9.64 3.96
N GLY A 21 -10.79 10.95 3.89
CA GLY A 21 -9.71 11.63 4.62
C GLY A 21 -8.84 12.50 3.72
N TYR A 22 -7.68 12.92 4.26
CA TYR A 22 -6.80 13.84 3.55
C TYR A 22 -6.22 13.21 2.28
N ILE A 23 -5.78 11.95 2.34
CA ILE A 23 -5.23 11.22 1.18
C ILE A 23 -6.25 11.16 0.02
N SER A 24 -7.54 10.97 0.30
CA SER A 24 -8.56 10.89 -0.75
C SER A 24 -8.84 12.22 -1.45
N LYS A 25 -8.47 13.36 -0.85
CA LYS A 25 -8.48 14.68 -1.51
C LYS A 25 -7.32 14.87 -2.49
N TYR A 26 -6.22 14.16 -2.29
CA TYR A 26 -5.01 14.26 -3.11
C TYR A 26 -4.73 12.98 -3.93
N LYS A 27 -5.80 12.28 -4.34
CA LYS A 27 -5.70 11.03 -5.12
C LYS A 27 -4.74 11.14 -6.31
N ASN A 28 -4.77 12.25 -7.03
CA ASN A 28 -3.89 12.46 -8.20
C ASN A 28 -2.40 12.57 -7.82
N ALA A 29 -2.09 13.29 -6.74
CA ALA A 29 -0.72 13.42 -6.26
C ALA A 29 -0.20 12.08 -5.70
N PHE A 30 -1.06 11.38 -4.95
CA PHE A 30 -0.77 10.05 -4.43
C PHE A 30 -0.55 9.03 -5.56
N ALA A 31 -1.42 9.01 -6.57
CA ALA A 31 -1.28 8.16 -7.75
C ALA A 31 0.01 8.46 -8.54
N SER A 32 0.39 9.73 -8.64
CA SER A 32 1.65 10.13 -9.30
C SER A 32 2.87 9.65 -8.52
N ALA A 33 2.88 9.81 -7.20
CA ALA A 33 3.95 9.29 -6.35
C ALA A 33 4.06 7.77 -6.44
N VAL A 34 2.93 7.07 -6.42
CA VAL A 34 2.89 5.63 -6.58
C VAL A 34 3.40 5.20 -7.95
N LYS A 35 3.05 5.91 -9.03
CA LYS A 35 3.53 5.58 -10.38
C LYS A 35 5.06 5.65 -10.46
N ILE A 36 5.68 6.63 -9.81
CA ILE A 36 7.15 6.78 -9.75
C ILE A 36 7.79 5.63 -8.96
N ILE A 37 7.16 5.21 -7.86
CA ILE A 37 7.67 4.09 -7.04
C ILE A 37 7.51 2.76 -7.78
N ASN A 38 6.36 2.54 -8.43
CA ASN A 38 6.03 1.30 -9.12
C ASN A 38 6.84 1.09 -10.40
N SER A 39 7.38 2.14 -11.03
CA SER A 39 8.30 1.95 -12.17
C SER A 39 9.61 1.28 -11.77
N GLU A 40 9.94 1.24 -10.47
CA GLU A 40 11.18 0.68 -9.95
C GLU A 40 10.97 -0.45 -8.94
N THR A 41 9.74 -0.70 -8.49
CA THR A 41 9.40 -1.68 -7.42
C THR A 41 8.10 -2.41 -7.72
N LYS A 42 7.81 -3.52 -7.02
CA LYS A 42 6.53 -4.23 -7.12
C LYS A 42 5.54 -3.62 -6.12
N LEU A 43 4.84 -2.55 -6.48
CA LEU A 43 3.89 -1.86 -5.61
C LEU A 43 2.42 -2.09 -6.03
N GLU A 44 1.59 -2.52 -5.08
CA GLU A 44 0.14 -2.68 -5.24
C GLU A 44 -0.63 -1.73 -4.29
N ILE A 45 -1.56 -0.94 -4.83
CA ILE A 45 -2.51 -0.15 -4.02
C ILE A 45 -3.79 -0.97 -3.85
N ILE A 46 -4.26 -1.06 -2.62
CA ILE A 46 -5.54 -1.68 -2.25
C ILE A 46 -6.44 -0.58 -1.70
N ASP A 47 -7.48 -0.21 -2.44
CA ASP A 47 -8.48 0.74 -1.97
C ASP A 47 -9.43 0.08 -0.96
N ILE A 48 -9.60 0.70 0.20
CA ILE A 48 -10.52 0.23 1.25
C ILE A 48 -11.44 1.37 1.69
N GLU A 49 -12.71 1.03 1.91
CA GLU A 49 -13.65 2.00 2.45
C GLU A 49 -13.38 2.27 3.94
N GLY A 50 -13.05 3.52 4.27
CA GLY A 50 -12.67 3.91 5.63
C GLY A 50 -12.15 5.32 5.74
N ASN A 51 -11.84 5.73 6.97
CA ASN A 51 -11.08 6.94 7.29
C ASN A 51 -9.60 6.60 7.56
N HIS A 52 -8.79 7.58 7.95
CA HIS A 52 -7.36 7.40 8.22
C HIS A 52 -7.06 6.29 9.24
N ASP A 53 -7.88 6.21 10.30
CA ASP A 53 -7.71 5.29 11.42
C ASP A 53 -8.46 3.96 11.22
N LEU A 54 -8.77 3.59 9.97
CA LEU A 54 -9.53 2.37 9.66
C LEU A 54 -8.93 1.12 10.31
N HIS A 55 -7.60 1.03 10.35
CA HIS A 55 -6.89 -0.10 10.95
C HIS A 55 -7.10 -0.22 12.47
N ASN A 56 -7.42 0.88 13.15
CA ASN A 56 -7.73 0.90 14.58
C ASN A 56 -9.23 0.69 14.84
N ASN A 57 -10.09 1.37 14.06
CA ASN A 57 -11.53 1.38 14.30
C ASN A 57 -12.26 0.15 13.74
N ASN A 58 -11.74 -0.42 12.65
CA ASN A 58 -12.33 -1.54 11.93
C ASN A 58 -11.25 -2.51 11.39
N PRO A 59 -10.42 -3.10 12.27
CA PRO A 59 -9.35 -4.00 11.86
C PRO A 59 -9.85 -5.19 11.04
N GLU A 60 -11.09 -5.63 11.22
CA GLU A 60 -11.75 -6.69 10.45
C GLU A 60 -11.84 -6.38 8.94
N ARG A 61 -11.81 -5.10 8.56
CA ARG A 61 -11.79 -4.68 7.15
C ARG A 61 -10.40 -4.71 6.54
N VAL A 62 -9.35 -4.68 7.36
CA VAL A 62 -7.95 -4.70 6.91
C VAL A 62 -7.38 -6.12 6.96
N ALA A 63 -7.74 -6.90 7.98
CA ALA A 63 -7.20 -8.22 8.24
C ALA A 63 -7.24 -9.21 7.05
N PRO A 64 -8.31 -9.27 6.22
CA PRO A 64 -8.34 -10.17 5.06
C PRO A 64 -7.24 -9.86 4.04
N PHE A 65 -6.93 -8.58 3.83
CA PHE A 65 -5.88 -8.15 2.91
C PHE A 65 -4.49 -8.51 3.46
N ILE A 66 -4.26 -8.27 4.74
CA ILE A 66 -3.01 -8.66 5.41
C ILE A 66 -2.80 -10.18 5.32
N ARG A 67 -3.84 -10.97 5.64
CA ARG A 67 -3.79 -12.42 5.50
C ARG A 67 -3.47 -12.83 4.07
N LYS A 68 -4.14 -12.25 3.07
CA LYS A 68 -3.87 -12.53 1.66
C LYS A 68 -2.41 -12.24 1.31
N ILE A 69 -1.87 -11.11 1.73
CA ILE A 69 -0.47 -10.71 1.48
C ILE A 69 0.50 -11.72 2.09
N LEU A 70 0.31 -12.08 3.37
CA LEU A 70 1.24 -12.96 4.10
C LEU A 70 1.16 -14.43 3.68
N THR A 71 -0.01 -14.88 3.22
CA THR A 71 -0.23 -16.27 2.80
C THR A 71 0.01 -16.51 1.30
N ASN A 72 0.18 -15.45 0.51
CA ASN A 72 0.51 -15.59 -0.90
C ASN A 72 1.93 -16.16 -1.05
N SER A 73 2.17 -16.96 -2.09
CA SER A 73 3.41 -17.72 -2.33
C SER A 73 4.69 -16.86 -2.53
N ASN A 74 4.57 -15.54 -2.42
CA ASN A 74 5.67 -14.58 -2.29
C ASN A 74 6.16 -14.41 -0.84
N SER A 75 5.77 -15.28 0.09
CA SER A 75 6.31 -15.33 1.45
C SER A 75 7.84 -15.39 1.38
N SER A 76 8.49 -14.28 1.71
CA SER A 76 9.91 -14.29 2.05
C SER A 76 10.10 -15.34 3.14
N LYS A 77 11.12 -16.19 2.99
CA LYS A 77 11.53 -17.14 4.03
C LYS A 77 12.09 -16.34 5.21
N LEU A 78 11.22 -15.81 6.06
CA LEU A 78 11.55 -15.50 7.45
C LEU A 78 10.93 -16.60 8.31
#